data_AF-A0AAP0ZNH3-F1
#
_entry.id   AF-A0AAP0ZNH3-F1
#
_cell.length_a   1.000
_cell.length_b   1.000
_cell.length_c   1.000
_cell.angle_alpha   90.00
_cell.angle_beta   90.00
_cell.angle_gamma   90.00
#
_symmetry.space_group_name_H-M   'P 1'
#
loop_
_entity.id
_entity.type
_entity.pdbx_description
1 polymer ?
#
loop_
_entity_poly.entity_id
_entity_poly.type
_entity_poly.pdbx_seq_one_letter_code
_entity_poly.pdbx_strand_id
1 'polypeptide(L)' 'MSYSLSGKTVAVLATDGFEQSELTEPKRLLQSCGAKVEVIAHCDSAKMRAWNHTDWGDSVAVDQQLGQTKRVFT' A
#
# COMPACT_ATOMS: atom_id res chain seq x y z
N MET A 1 2.48 -20.59 15.48
CA MET A 1 1.86 -20.75 14.15
C MET A 1 2.22 -19.54 13.31
N SER A 2 3.21 -19.66 12.41
CA SER A 2 3.48 -18.63 11.40
C SER A 2 2.61 -18.95 10.18
N TYR A 3 1.53 -18.21 9.98
CA TYR A 3 0.76 -18.32 8.75
C TYR A 3 1.54 -17.64 7.64
N SER A 4 2.05 -18.42 6.68
CA SER A 4 2.65 -17.88 5.46
C SER A 4 1.57 -17.22 4.62
N LEU A 5 1.87 -16.03 4.09
CA LEU A 5 1.02 -15.30 3.14
C LEU A 5 1.47 -15.51 1.68
N SER A 6 2.35 -16.48 1.46
CA SER A 6 2.84 -16.82 0.12
C SER A 6 1.69 -17.10 -0.85
N GLY A 7 1.71 -16.44 -2.00
CA GLY A 7 0.66 -16.56 -3.02
C GLY A 7 -0.62 -15.77 -2.71
N LYS A 8 -0.67 -15.00 -1.62
CA LYS A 8 -1.75 -14.04 -1.36
C LYS A 8 -1.37 -12.66 -1.86
N THR A 9 -2.35 -11.96 -2.40
CA THR A 9 -2.26 -10.54 -2.74
C THR A 9 -3.07 -9.72 -1.76
N VAL A 10 -2.47 -8.68 -1.19
CA VAL A 10 -3.11 -7.72 -0.28
C VAL A 10 -3.16 -6.37 -0.98
N ALA A 11 -4.37 -5.87 -1.21
CA ALA A 11 -4.58 -4.50 -1.68
C ALA A 11 -4.63 -3.57 -0.47
N VAL A 12 -3.80 -2.52 -0.50
CA VAL A 12 -3.82 -1.44 0.49
C VAL A 12 -4.39 -0.21 -0.18
N LEU A 13 -5.58 0.20 0.24
CA LEU A 13 -6.23 1.40 -0.25
C LEU A 13 -5.77 2.60 0.59
N ALA A 14 -5.12 3.57 -0.05
CA ALA A 14 -4.63 4.78 0.61
C ALA A 14 -4.84 6.03 -0.28
N THR A 15 -4.65 7.20 0.31
CA THR A 15 -4.73 8.51 -0.34
C THR A 15 -3.56 9.38 0.12
N ASP A 16 -3.32 10.49 -0.55
CA ASP A 16 -2.36 11.50 -0.11
C ASP A 16 -2.62 11.96 1.33
N GLY A 17 -1.53 12.15 2.09
CA GLY A 17 -1.58 12.56 3.49
C GLY A 17 -1.81 11.41 4.48
N PHE A 18 -1.67 10.15 4.07
CA PHE A 18 -1.66 9.01 5.00
C PHE A 18 -0.48 9.09 5.99
N GLU A 19 -0.64 8.59 7.20
CA GLU A 19 0.46 8.55 8.18
C GLU A 19 1.53 7.52 7.77
N GLN A 20 2.79 7.95 7.68
CA GLN A 20 3.87 7.16 7.10
C GLN A 20 4.05 5.80 7.80
N SER A 21 3.92 5.78 9.13
CA SER A 21 4.05 4.55 9.92
C SER A 21 2.96 3.53 9.64
N GLU A 22 1.75 3.97 9.26
CA GLU A 22 0.59 3.09 9.04
C GLU A 22 0.69 2.30 7.72
N LEU A 23 1.50 2.75 6.77
CA LEU A 23 1.73 2.03 5.53
C LEU A 23 3.07 1.30 5.52
N THR A 24 4.14 1.95 5.97
CA THR A 24 5.51 1.49 5.72
C THR A 24 5.81 0.18 6.42
N GLU A 25 5.59 0.11 7.74
CA GLU A 25 5.91 -1.09 8.52
C GLU A 25 4.91 -2.22 8.24
N PRO A 26 3.58 -1.99 8.17
CA PRO A 26 2.64 -3.04 7.80
C PRO A 26 2.89 -3.63 6.41
N LYS A 27 3.19 -2.79 5.40
CA LYS A 27 3.56 -3.26 4.05
C LYS A 27 4.79 -4.15 4.09
N ARG A 28 5.85 -3.73 4.81
CA ARG A 28 7.09 -4.50 4.97
C ARG A 28 6.82 -5.86 5.63
N LEU A 29 6.04 -5.89 6.71
CA LEU A 29 5.73 -7.13 7.42
C LEU A 29 4.93 -8.10 6.55
N LEU A 30 3.91 -7.62 5.84
CA LEU A 30 3.13 -8.44 4.91
C LEU A 30 4.01 -9.04 3.80
N GLN A 31 4.91 -8.24 3.22
CA GLN A 31 5.87 -8.70 2.22
C GLN A 31 6.85 -9.73 2.81
N SER A 32 7.33 -9.53 4.05
CA SER A 32 8.21 -10.48 4.73
C SER A 32 7.54 -11.84 4.99
N CYS A 33 6.22 -11.86 5.12
CA CYS A 33 5.41 -13.08 5.23
C CYS A 33 5.10 -13.73 3.87
N GLY A 34 5.61 -13.17 2.76
CA GLY A 34 5.42 -13.69 1.40
C GLY A 34 4.19 -13.17 0.66
N ALA A 35 3.46 -12.19 1.21
CA ALA A 35 2.35 -11.56 0.51
C ALA A 35 2.86 -10.64 -0.62
N LYS A 36 2.15 -10.62 -1.75
CA LYS A 36 2.24 -9.50 -2.69
C LYS A 36 1.39 -8.36 -2.12
N VAL A 37 1.97 -7.18 -1.94
CA VAL A 37 1.24 -6.00 -1.45
C VAL A 37 1.16 -4.96 -2.56
N GLU A 38 -0.05 -4.54 -2.90
CA GLU A 38 -0.32 -3.52 -3.92
C GLU A 38 -0.96 -2.29 -3.28
N VAL A 39 -0.37 -1.13 -3.47
CA VAL A 39 -0.90 0.16 -3.01
C VAL A 39 -1.82 0.72 -4.09
N ILE A 40 -3.08 0.86 -3.73
CA ILE A 40 -4.15 1.35 -4.60
C ILE A 40 -4.58 2.72 -4.09
N ALA A 41 -4.69 3.70 -4.98
CA ALA A 41 -5.03 5.05 -4.58
C ALA A 41 -6.01 5.74 -5.54
N HIS A 42 -6.84 6.61 -4.99
CA HIS A 42 -7.60 7.58 -5.78
C HIS A 42 -6.77 8.85 -5.97
N CYS A 43 -5.71 8.74 -6.78
CA CYS A 43 -4.82 9.84 -7.09
C CYS A 43 -4.42 9.77 -8.57
N ASP A 44 -4.37 10.92 -9.24
CA ASP A 44 -3.92 11.03 -10.62
C ASP A 44 -2.38 10.92 -10.75
N SER A 45 -1.66 11.02 -9.62
CA SER A 45 -0.21 10.90 -9.54
C SER A 45 0.24 9.44 -9.37
N ALA A 46 1.40 9.12 -9.94
CA ALA A 46 2.08 7.83 -9.74
C ALA A 46 2.66 7.64 -8.32
N LYS A 47 2.62 8.68 -7.49
CA LYS A 47 3.13 8.68 -6.12
C LYS A 47 2.20 9.47 -5.21
N MET A 48 2.05 8.99 -3.98
CA MET A 48 1.41 9.70 -2.89
C MET A 48 2.43 10.21 -1.89
N ARG A 49 2.13 11.30 -1.21
CA ARG A 49 2.98 11.83 -0.14
C ARG A 49 2.44 11.45 1.24
N ALA A 50 3.31 10.93 2.09
CA ALA A 50 2.97 10.60 3.47
C ALA A 50 3.01 11.84 4.37
N TRP A 51 2.22 11.82 5.43
CA TRP A 51 2.39 12.68 6.60
C TRP A 51 3.29 11.97 7.61
N ASN A 52 4.19 12.70 8.25
CA ASN A 52 5.08 12.19 9.29
C ASN A 52 5.03 13.15 10.48
N HIS A 53 4.18 12.82 11.46
CA HIS A 53 3.93 13.62 12.66
C HIS A 53 3.51 15.07 12.38
N THR A 54 4.47 15.98 12.19
CA THR A 54 4.24 17.42 12.02
C THR A 54 4.66 17.97 10.67
N ASP A 55 5.26 17.14 9.80
CA ASP A 55 5.72 17.54 8.48
C ASP A 55 5.41 16.47 7.44
N TRP A 56 5.59 16.83 6.18
CA TRP A 56 5.49 15.89 5.10
C TRP A 56 6.66 14.90 5.10
N GLY A 57 6.31 13.61 5.05
CA GLY A 57 7.26 12.51 4.96
C GLY A 57 7.59 12.10 3.53
N ASP A 58 7.93 10.83 3.40
CA ASP A 58 8.34 10.21 2.15
C ASP A 58 7.19 10.05 1.16
N SER A 59 7.54 9.88 -0.12
CA SER A 59 6.57 9.53 -1.15
C SER A 59 6.54 8.02 -1.38
N VAL A 60 5.33 7.45 -1.47
CA VAL A 60 5.10 6.04 -1.76
C VAL A 60 4.51 5.89 -3.17
N ALA A 61 5.03 4.94 -3.94
CA ALA A 61 4.53 4.65 -5.27
C ALA A 61 3.11 4.07 -5.20
N VAL A 62 2.25 4.54 -6.10
CA VAL A 62 0.92 3.96 -6.35
C VAL A 62 1.08 2.85 -7.36
N ASP A 63 0.74 1.62 -6.97
CA ASP A 63 0.83 0.46 -7.84
C ASP A 63 -0.34 0.42 -8.84
N GLN A 64 -1.54 0.82 -8.40
CA GLN A 64 -2.72 0.95 -9.27
C GLN A 64 -3.60 2.16 -8.88
N GLN A 65 -4.16 2.82 -9.89
CA GLN A 65 -5.23 3.79 -9.65
C GLN A 65 -6.53 3.08 -9.34
N LEU A 66 -7.27 3.57 -8.35
CA LEU A 66 -8.53 2.96 -7.88
C LEU A 66 -9.53 2.78 -9.03
N GLY A 67 -9.66 3.77 -9.92
CA GLY A 67 -10.57 3.71 -11.07
C GLY A 67 -10.15 2.73 -12.17
N GLN A 68 -8.89 2.32 -12.20
CA GLN A 68 -8.34 1.37 -13.19
C GLN A 68 -8.15 -0.04 -12.61
N THR A 69 -8.32 -0.19 -11.29
CA THR A 69 -8.15 -1.46 -10.60
C THR A 69 -9.26 -2.42 -11.01
N LYS A 70 -8.89 -3.54 -11.62
CA LYS A 70 -9.86 -4.59 -12.00
C LYS A 70 -9.96 -5.63 -10.88
N ARG A 71 -11.21 -5.90 -10.46
CA ARG A 71 -11.58 -7.04 -9.60
C ARG A 71 -10.95 -8.32 -10.14
N VAL A 72 -10.03 -8.95 -9.40
CA VAL A 72 -9.68 -10.35 -9.60
C VAL A 72 -10.56 -11.17 -8.65
N PHE A 73 -11.66 -11.70 -9.19
CA PHE A 73 -12.45 -12.75 -8.54
C PHE A 73 -11.98 -14.05 -9.16
N THR A 74 -10.95 -14.65 -8.59
CA THR A 74 -10.53 -16.02 -8.90
C THR A 74 -10.17 -16.69 -7.60
#